data_AF-A0A965NJP1-F1
#
_entry.id   AF-A0A965NJP1-F1
#
_cell.length_a   1.000
_cell.length_b   1.000
_cell.length_c   1.000
_cell.angle_alpha   90.00
_cell.angle_beta   90.00
_cell.angle_gamma   90.00
#
_symmetry.space_group_name_H-M   'P 1'
#
loop_
_entity.id
_entity.type
_entity.pdbx_description
1 polymer ?
#
loop_
_entity_poly.entity_id
_entity_poly.type
_entity_poly.pdbx_seq_one_letter_code
_entity_poly.pdbx_strand_id
1 'polypeptide(L)'
;MPDNTAQRIRFGRILSIAFGLLCVGLGINGLLGGFSLGSLHIPPRWDPAVVTFPVALRAECWFFLAYAVLLFLPWRRIENRKVWGWLFALLCLASVLFAFTMICEVMAKNYIAQNAHVKAKIPVFQAVLLFLGLGQIPVELFSRKPELLD
;
A
#
# COMPACT_ATOMS: atom_id res chain seq x y z
N MET A 1 -5.30 -33.69 -3.19
CA MET A 1 -4.52 -32.60 -2.56
C MET A 1 -5.28 -31.26 -2.65
N PRO A 2 -6.44 -31.07 -1.99
CA PRO A 2 -7.15 -29.77 -1.98
C PRO A 2 -6.66 -28.76 -0.92
N ASP A 3 -5.84 -29.20 0.05
CA ASP A 3 -5.50 -28.37 1.22
C ASP A 3 -4.48 -27.24 0.95
N ASN A 4 -3.49 -27.47 0.07
CA ASN A 4 -2.43 -26.49 -0.18
C ASN A 4 -2.96 -25.23 -0.87
N THR A 5 -3.86 -25.37 -1.85
CA THR A 5 -4.42 -24.22 -2.60
C THR A 5 -5.34 -23.39 -1.71
N ALA A 6 -6.16 -24.03 -0.88
CA ALA A 6 -7.01 -23.33 0.10
C ALA A 6 -6.18 -22.58 1.15
N GLN A 7 -5.06 -23.16 1.61
CA GLN A 7 -4.15 -22.54 2.56
C GLN A 7 -3.43 -21.33 1.97
N ARG A 8 -2.95 -21.42 0.71
CA ARG A 8 -2.33 -20.30 -0.02
C ARG A 8 -3.27 -19.10 -0.17
N ILE A 9 -4.55 -19.34 -0.49
CA ILE A 9 -5.56 -18.29 -0.60
C ILE A 9 -5.83 -17.63 0.76
N ARG A 10 -5.87 -18.41 1.84
CA ARG A 10 -5.99 -17.87 3.21
C ARG A 10 -4.80 -16.98 3.57
N PHE A 11 -3.57 -17.43 3.28
CA PHE A 11 -2.37 -16.63 3.51
C PHE A 11 -2.35 -15.35 2.68
N GLY A 12 -2.70 -15.42 1.40
CA GLY A 12 -2.84 -14.23 0.55
C GLY A 12 -3.81 -13.23 1.15
N ARG A 13 -4.95 -13.70 1.66
CA ARG A 13 -5.94 -12.83 2.30
C ARG A 13 -5.45 -12.21 3.61
N ILE A 14 -4.77 -12.98 4.46
CA ILE A 14 -4.15 -12.47 5.68
C ILE A 14 -3.14 -11.38 5.34
N LEU A 15 -2.32 -11.61 4.30
CA LEU A 15 -1.32 -10.65 3.85
C LEU A 15 -1.98 -9.36 3.32
N SER A 16 -3.05 -9.45 2.54
CA SER A 16 -3.83 -8.29 2.08
C SER A 16 -4.43 -7.51 3.24
N ILE A 17 -4.96 -8.18 4.27
CA ILE A 17 -5.52 -7.52 5.45
C ILE A 17 -4.40 -6.85 6.28
N ALA A 18 -3.30 -7.55 6.53
CA ALA A 18 -2.16 -7.00 7.25
C ALA A 18 -1.59 -5.76 6.53
N PHE A 19 -1.50 -5.83 5.20
CA PHE A 19 -1.08 -4.71 4.38
C PHE A 19 -2.11 -3.56 4.39
N GLY A 20 -3.41 -3.86 4.35
CA GLY A 20 -4.46 -2.86 4.54
C GLY A 20 -4.33 -2.14 5.89
N LEU A 21 -4.09 -2.88 6.98
CA LEU A 21 -3.86 -2.30 8.31
C LEU A 21 -2.59 -1.43 8.34
N LEU A 22 -1.52 -1.87 7.67
CA LEU A 22 -0.30 -1.08 7.50
C LEU A 22 -0.59 0.24 6.77
N CYS A 23 -1.35 0.20 5.66
CA CYS A 23 -1.76 1.40 4.92
C CYS A 23 -2.61 2.35 5.79
N VAL A 24 -3.51 1.82 6.62
CA VAL A 24 -4.26 2.63 7.59
C VAL A 24 -3.32 3.29 8.59
N GLY A 25 -2.40 2.53 9.18
CA GLY A 25 -1.41 3.05 10.12
C GLY A 25 -0.55 4.15 9.51
N LEU A 26 -0.06 3.95 8.28
CA LEU A 26 0.73 4.94 7.55
C LEU A 26 -0.07 6.21 7.21
N GLY A 27 -1.31 6.06 6.74
CA GLY A 27 -2.19 7.18 6.42
C GLY A 27 -2.56 8.00 7.66
N ILE A 28 -2.92 7.35 8.76
CA ILE A 28 -3.23 8.03 10.03
C ILE A 28 -1.99 8.70 10.61
N ASN A 29 -0.84 8.01 10.65
CA ASN A 29 0.41 8.57 11.15
C ASN A 29 0.84 9.81 10.35
N GLY A 30 0.63 9.79 9.03
CA GLY A 30 0.88 10.94 8.15
C GLY A 30 -0.06 12.12 8.39
N LEU A 31 -1.35 11.86 8.63
CA LEU A 31 -2.34 12.91 8.94
C LEU A 31 -2.12 13.54 10.32
N LEU A 32 -1.69 12.74 11.30
CA LEU A 32 -1.43 13.20 12.67
C LEU A 32 -0.07 13.89 12.84
N GLY A 33 0.81 13.81 11.85
CA GLY A 33 2.15 14.42 11.91
C GLY A 33 3.13 13.65 12.82
N GLY A 34 2.92 12.35 12.97
CA GLY A 34 3.70 11.48 13.87
C GLY A 34 2.90 11.08 15.10
N PHE A 35 3.25 9.93 15.68
CA PHE A 35 2.64 9.44 16.91
C PHE A 35 3.72 9.20 17.96
N SER A 36 3.50 9.73 19.17
CA SER A 36 4.35 9.49 20.33
C SER A 36 3.62 8.60 21.32
N LEU A 37 4.01 7.33 21.42
CA LEU A 37 3.46 6.39 22.39
C LEU A 37 4.49 6.23 23.52
N GLY A 38 4.40 7.08 24.54
CA GLY A 38 5.38 7.14 25.63
C GLY A 38 6.77 7.54 25.12
N SER A 39 7.78 6.69 25.35
CA SER A 39 9.16 6.89 24.89
C SER A 39 9.40 6.52 23.43
N LEU A 40 8.42 5.91 22.74
CA LEU A 40 8.51 5.58 21.32
C LEU A 40 7.94 6.72 20.48
N HIS A 41 8.83 7.53 19.90
CA HIS A 41 8.46 8.52 18.90
C HIS A 41 8.56 7.89 17.52
N ILE A 42 7.42 7.67 16.87
CA ILE A 42 7.37 7.23 15.47
C ILE A 42 7.25 8.51 14.65
N PRO A 43 8.34 8.96 13.99
CA PRO A 43 8.27 10.16 13.19
C PRO A 43 7.26 9.97 12.05
N PRO A 44 6.59 11.04 11.61
CA PRO A 44 5.82 10.98 10.39
C PRO A 44 6.72 10.56 9.24
N ARG A 45 6.15 9.92 8.22
CA ARG A 45 6.91 9.50 7.02
C ARG A 45 7.59 10.67 6.29
N TRP A 46 7.11 11.88 6.58
CA TRP A 46 7.54 13.15 6.05
C TRP A 46 7.54 14.22 7.14
N ASP A 47 8.60 15.01 7.21
CA ASP A 47 8.69 16.15 8.12
C ASP A 47 8.05 17.40 7.48
N PRO A 48 6.97 17.97 8.04
CA PRO A 48 6.30 19.14 7.48
C PRO A 48 7.20 20.37 7.35
N ALA A 49 8.33 20.43 8.08
CA ALA A 49 9.31 21.52 7.95
C ALA A 49 10.15 21.45 6.66
N VAL A 50 10.20 20.29 6.00
CA VAL A 50 11.06 20.02 4.84
C VAL A 50 10.24 19.88 3.54
N VAL A 51 8.92 19.69 3.64
CA VAL A 51 8.07 19.39 2.47
C VAL A 51 7.47 20.66 1.87
N THR A 52 7.82 20.91 0.61
CA THR A 52 7.33 22.02 -0.22
C THR A 52 5.88 21.87 -0.72
N PHE A 53 5.26 20.68 -0.62
CA PHE A 53 3.91 20.40 -1.13
C PHE A 53 2.99 19.69 -0.11
N PRO A 54 2.52 20.37 0.94
CA PRO A 54 1.73 19.77 2.02
C PRO A 54 0.38 19.19 1.56
N VAL A 55 -0.20 19.73 0.48
CA VAL A 55 -1.49 19.26 -0.07
C VAL A 55 -1.35 17.88 -0.73
N ALA A 56 -0.29 17.67 -1.50
CA ALA A 56 -0.02 16.38 -2.15
C ALA A 56 0.19 15.27 -1.10
N LEU A 57 0.80 15.63 0.03
CA LEU A 57 1.08 14.72 1.13
C LEU A 57 -0.18 14.27 1.86
N ARG A 58 -1.12 15.20 2.10
CA ARG A 58 -2.45 14.85 2.63
C ARG A 58 -3.21 13.98 1.65
N ALA A 59 -3.17 14.29 0.36
CA ALA A 59 -3.79 13.47 -0.68
C ALA A 59 -3.22 12.04 -0.70
N GLU A 60 -1.91 11.89 -0.51
CA GLU A 60 -1.26 10.59 -0.37
C GLU A 60 -1.79 9.82 0.85
N CYS A 61 -1.93 10.48 2.00
CA CYS A 61 -2.47 9.85 3.21
C CYS A 61 -3.93 9.38 3.02
N TRP A 62 -4.77 10.20 2.40
CA TRP A 62 -6.15 9.83 2.04
C TRP A 62 -6.19 8.68 1.04
N PHE A 63 -5.25 8.67 0.08
CA PHE A 63 -5.11 7.59 -0.87
C PHE A 63 -4.76 6.25 -0.17
N PHE A 64 -3.85 6.23 0.80
CA PHE A 64 -3.56 5.03 1.59
C PHE A 64 -4.81 4.51 2.32
N LEU A 65 -5.62 5.40 2.89
CA LEU A 65 -6.87 5.01 3.55
C LEU A 65 -7.89 4.45 2.56
N ALA A 66 -8.09 5.12 1.43
CA ALA A 66 -8.99 4.66 0.38
C ALA A 66 -8.54 3.30 -0.19
N TYR A 67 -7.24 3.12 -0.39
CA TYR A 67 -6.66 1.86 -0.84
C TYR A 67 -6.84 0.76 0.20
N ALA A 68 -6.66 1.05 1.50
CA ALA A 68 -6.92 0.08 2.56
C ALA A 68 -8.40 -0.37 2.59
N VAL A 69 -9.35 0.54 2.40
CA VAL A 69 -10.77 0.17 2.25
C VAL A 69 -10.95 -0.81 1.10
N LEU A 70 -10.30 -0.56 -0.04
CA LEU A 70 -10.34 -1.44 -1.21
C LEU A 70 -9.78 -2.84 -0.93
N LEU A 71 -8.75 -2.94 -0.08
CA LEU A 71 -8.19 -4.23 0.35
C LEU A 71 -9.11 -4.97 1.34
N PHE A 72 -9.80 -4.25 2.21
CA PHE A 72 -10.74 -4.82 3.18
C PHE A 72 -12.04 -5.32 2.55
N LEU A 73 -12.35 -4.92 1.31
CA LEU A 73 -13.56 -5.39 0.62
C LEU A 73 -13.64 -6.94 0.62
N PRO A 74 -14.83 -7.52 0.84
CA PRO A 74 -15.01 -8.97 0.85
C PRO A 74 -15.10 -9.52 -0.57
N TRP A 75 -13.99 -9.50 -1.32
CA TRP A 75 -13.90 -9.88 -2.74
C TRP A 75 -14.52 -11.25 -3.07
N ARG A 76 -14.46 -12.23 -2.16
CA ARG A 76 -15.08 -13.55 -2.33
C ARG A 76 -16.61 -13.55 -2.27
N ARG A 77 -17.24 -12.57 -1.62
CA ARG A 77 -18.70 -12.44 -1.51
C ARG A 77 -19.33 -11.71 -2.71
N ILE A 78 -18.51 -11.13 -3.60
CA ILE A 78 -19.00 -10.34 -4.74
C ILE A 78 -19.30 -11.29 -5.91
N GLU A 79 -20.53 -11.79 -5.97
CA GLU A 79 -20.98 -12.70 -7.03
C GLU A 79 -21.18 -11.98 -8.38
N ASN A 80 -21.59 -10.71 -8.35
CA ASN A 80 -21.86 -9.95 -9.56
C ASN A 80 -20.58 -9.69 -10.37
N ARG A 81 -20.50 -10.31 -11.55
CA ARG A 81 -19.34 -10.23 -12.45
C ARG A 81 -18.99 -8.81 -12.88
N LYS A 82 -19.99 -7.95 -13.14
CA LYS A 82 -19.77 -6.56 -13.56
C LYS A 82 -19.15 -5.72 -12.44
N VAL A 83 -19.69 -5.86 -11.22
CA VAL A 83 -19.22 -5.12 -10.04
C VAL A 83 -17.80 -5.54 -9.67
N TRP A 84 -17.53 -6.85 -9.65
CA TRP A 84 -16.18 -7.35 -9.38
C TRP A 84 -15.17 -6.88 -10.43
N GLY A 85 -15.53 -6.90 -11.72
CA GLY A 85 -14.64 -6.43 -12.78
C GLY A 85 -14.26 -4.95 -12.63
N TRP A 86 -15.25 -4.12 -12.29
CA TRP A 86 -15.03 -2.70 -12.00
C TRP A 86 -14.16 -2.48 -10.77
N LEU A 87 -14.46 -3.16 -9.67
CA LEU A 87 -13.66 -3.07 -8.45
C LEU A 87 -12.23 -3.57 -8.69
N PHE A 88 -12.06 -4.67 -9.42
CA PHE A 88 -10.75 -5.22 -9.74
C PHE A 88 -9.95 -4.25 -10.63
N ALA A 89 -10.58 -3.63 -11.62
CA ALA A 89 -9.96 -2.56 -12.40
C ALA A 89 -9.55 -1.37 -11.53
N LEU A 90 -10.40 -0.98 -10.57
CA LEU A 90 -10.08 0.05 -9.58
C LEU A 90 -8.90 -0.36 -8.70
N LEU A 91 -8.81 -1.62 -8.27
CA LEU A 91 -7.70 -2.16 -7.50
C LEU A 91 -6.39 -2.16 -8.30
N CYS A 92 -6.43 -2.55 -9.57
CA CYS A 92 -5.27 -2.47 -10.46
C CYS A 92 -4.80 -1.03 -10.61
N LEU A 93 -5.71 -0.10 -10.92
CA LEU A 93 -5.38 1.32 -11.06
C LEU A 93 -4.81 1.89 -9.74
N ALA A 94 -5.44 1.60 -8.61
CA ALA A 94 -4.95 2.02 -7.31
C ALA A 94 -3.57 1.40 -7.01
N SER A 95 -3.34 0.12 -7.31
CA SER A 95 -2.03 -0.51 -7.06
C SER A 95 -0.92 0.10 -7.93
N VAL A 96 -1.23 0.49 -9.18
CA VAL A 96 -0.29 1.21 -10.05
C VAL A 96 -0.02 2.63 -9.54
N LEU A 97 -1.07 3.37 -9.15
CA LEU A 97 -0.93 4.69 -8.54
C LEU A 97 -0.10 4.61 -7.25
N PHE A 98 -0.32 3.59 -6.43
CA PHE A 98 0.47 3.32 -5.24
C PHE A 98 1.94 3.15 -5.59
N ALA A 99 2.27 2.27 -6.55
CA ALA A 99 3.65 2.09 -7.00
C ALA A 99 4.28 3.40 -7.49
N PHE A 100 3.51 4.20 -8.25
CA PHE A 100 3.96 5.52 -8.71
C PHE A 100 4.26 6.47 -7.55
N THR A 101 3.38 6.55 -6.54
CA THR A 101 3.60 7.38 -5.34
C THR A 101 4.88 6.97 -4.59
N MET A 102 5.15 5.66 -4.47
CA MET A 102 6.37 5.17 -3.81
C MET A 102 7.63 5.58 -4.59
N ILE A 103 7.58 5.50 -5.93
CA ILE A 103 8.69 5.94 -6.80
C ILE A 103 8.92 7.46 -6.67
N CYS A 104 7.84 8.25 -6.72
CA CYS A 104 7.92 9.71 -6.56
C CYS A 104 8.53 10.08 -5.21
N GLU A 105 8.16 9.41 -4.12
CA GLU A 105 8.75 9.64 -2.81
C GLU A 105 10.25 9.33 -2.77
N VAL A 106 10.67 8.20 -3.34
CA VAL A 106 12.08 7.84 -3.41
C VAL A 106 12.87 8.87 -4.22
N MET A 107 12.31 9.32 -5.35
CA MET A 107 12.92 10.36 -6.18
C MET A 107 13.03 11.69 -5.44
N ALA A 108 11.98 12.11 -4.73
CA ALA A 108 11.99 13.34 -3.93
C ALA A 108 13.04 13.28 -2.80
N LYS A 109 13.11 12.16 -2.08
CA LYS A 109 14.13 11.93 -1.03
C LYS A 109 15.54 11.91 -1.60
N ASN A 110 15.72 11.33 -2.78
CA ASN A 110 17.00 11.32 -3.47
C ASN A 110 17.43 12.73 -3.91
N TYR A 111 16.50 13.52 -4.45
CA TYR A 111 16.74 14.91 -4.84
C TYR A 111 17.16 15.79 -3.65
N ILE A 112 16.47 15.68 -2.51
CA ILE A 112 16.82 16.42 -1.29
C ILE A 112 18.21 16.00 -0.78
N ALA A 113 18.51 14.70 -0.77
CA ALA A 113 19.82 14.20 -0.33
C ALA A 113 20.96 14.70 -1.24
N GLN A 114 20.74 14.71 -2.56
CA GLN A 114 21.68 15.26 -3.54
C GLN A 114 21.93 16.76 -3.32
N ASN A 115 20.88 17.54 -3.07
CA ASN A 115 21.02 18.98 -2.76
C ASN A 115 21.78 19.24 -1.44
N ALA A 116 21.74 18.29 -0.51
CA ALA A 116 22.50 18.34 0.73
C ALA A 116 23.93 17.76 0.60
N HIS A 117 24.36 17.33 -0.60
CA HIS A 117 25.61 16.62 -0.85
C HIS A 117 25.80 15.32 -0.02
N VAL A 118 24.70 14.69 0.39
CA VAL A 118 24.70 13.43 1.16
C VAL A 118 24.18 12.29 0.29
N LYS A 119 24.73 11.07 0.47
CA LYS A 119 24.20 9.88 -0.21
C LYS A 119 22.80 9.54 0.30
N ALA A 120 21.85 9.37 -0.62
CA ALA A 120 20.51 8.90 -0.29
C ALA A 120 20.56 7.48 0.32
N LYS A 121 19.81 7.25 1.40
CA LYS A 121 19.67 5.92 2.00
C LYS A 121 18.89 5.00 1.05
N ILE A 122 19.26 3.72 1.01
CA ILE A 122 18.57 2.71 0.19
C ILE A 122 17.10 2.63 0.65
N PRO A 123 16.13 2.80 -0.27
CA PRO A 123 14.70 2.89 0.07
C PRO A 123 14.07 1.50 0.25
N VAL A 124 14.68 0.63 1.07
CA VAL A 124 14.28 -0.78 1.23
C VAL A 124 12.81 -0.90 1.63
N PHE A 125 12.34 -0.08 2.56
CA PHE A 125 10.94 -0.09 3.00
C PHE A 125 9.95 0.26 1.88
N GLN A 126 10.31 1.24 1.03
CA GLN A 126 9.48 1.65 -0.11
C GLN A 126 9.41 0.56 -1.17
N ALA A 127 10.52 -0.12 -1.42
CA ALA A 127 10.56 -1.26 -2.33
C ALA A 127 9.62 -2.38 -1.84
N VAL A 128 9.66 -2.70 -0.54
CA VAL A 128 8.74 -3.69 0.06
C VAL A 128 7.28 -3.27 -0.11
N LEU A 129 6.93 -2.01 0.19
CA LEU A 129 5.57 -1.49 -0.01
C LEU A 129 5.12 -1.58 -1.46
N LEU A 130 5.99 -1.26 -2.42
CA LEU A 130 5.71 -1.35 -3.84
C LEU A 130 5.39 -2.79 -4.26
N PHE A 131 6.20 -3.77 -3.83
CA PHE A 131 5.94 -5.18 -4.11
C PHE A 131 4.64 -5.67 -3.45
N LEU A 132 4.37 -5.25 -2.21
CA LEU A 132 3.13 -5.60 -1.53
C LEU A 132 1.91 -4.99 -2.23
N GLY A 133 2.00 -3.74 -2.71
CA GLY A 133 0.95 -3.06 -3.46
C GLY A 133 0.65 -3.74 -4.79
N LEU A 134 1.67 -3.99 -5.61
CA LEU A 134 1.50 -4.69 -6.89
C LEU A 134 1.06 -6.15 -6.70
N GLY A 135 1.49 -6.78 -5.61
CA GLY A 135 1.11 -8.15 -5.24
C GLY A 135 -0.38 -8.32 -4.92
N GLN A 136 -1.14 -7.25 -4.67
CA GLN A 136 -2.59 -7.35 -4.41
C GLN A 136 -3.36 -7.82 -5.65
N ILE A 137 -2.89 -7.46 -6.85
CA ILE A 137 -3.51 -7.84 -8.13
C ILE A 137 -3.55 -9.37 -8.30
N PRO A 138 -2.40 -10.09 -8.27
CA PRO A 138 -2.42 -11.55 -8.40
C PRO A 138 -3.12 -12.23 -7.22
N VAL A 139 -3.00 -11.71 -5.99
CA VAL A 139 -3.66 -12.29 -4.81
C VAL A 139 -5.18 -12.34 -5.00
N GLU A 140 -5.79 -11.24 -5.46
CA GLU A 140 -7.25 -11.20 -5.64
C GLU A 140 -7.69 -11.94 -6.92
N LEU A 141 -6.86 -11.95 -7.97
CA LEU A 141 -7.12 -12.73 -9.18
C LEU A 141 -7.16 -14.25 -8.88
N PHE A 142 -6.15 -14.76 -8.18
CA PHE A 142 -6.05 -16.16 -7.80
C PHE A 142 -7.06 -16.57 -6.72
N SER A 143 -7.49 -15.63 -5.87
CA SER A 143 -8.56 -15.88 -4.91
C SER A 143 -9.91 -16.15 -5.59
N ARG A 144 -10.15 -15.59 -6.78
CA ARG A 144 -11.36 -15.84 -7.57
C ARG A 144 -11.22 -17.04 -8.52
N LYS A 145 -10.04 -17.21 -9.11
CA LYS A 145 -9.71 -18.31 -10.03
C LYS A 145 -8.54 -19.13 -9.48
N PRO A 146 -8.80 -20.03 -8.52
CA PRO A 146 -7.75 -20.86 -7.93
C PRO A 146 -7.12 -21.82 -8.95
N GLU A 147 -7.84 -22.15 -10.02
CA GLU A 147 -7.36 -22.94 -11.17
C GLU A 147 -6.17 -22.31 -11.92
N LEU A 148 -5.86 -21.03 -11.70
CA LEU A 148 -4.68 -20.37 -12.28
C LEU A 148 -3.40 -20.59 -11.43
N LEU A 149 -3.51 -21.24 -10.27
CA LEU A 149 -2.38 -21.58 -9.39
C LEU A 149 -1.89 -23.03 -9.56
N ASP A 150 -2.64 -23.86 -10.28
CA ASP A 150 -2.28 -25.25 -10.66
C ASP A 150 -1.41 -25.23 -11.93
#